data_AF-A0A2V6H3Z2-F1
#
_entry.id   AF-A0A2V6H3Z2-F1
#
_cell.length_a   1.000
_cell.length_b   1.000
_cell.length_c   1.000
_cell.angle_alpha   90.00
_cell.angle_beta   90.00
_cell.angle_gamma   90.00
#
_symmetry.space_group_name_H-M   'P 1'
#
loop_
_entity.id
_entity.type
_entity.pdbx_description
1 polymer ?
#
loop_
_entity_poly.entity_id
_entity_poly.type
_entity_poly.pdbx_seq_one_letter_code
_entity_poly.pdbx_strand_id
1 'polypeptide(L)'
;MIARALHLNLDDAWRDQPFGLPVVDAREWGPQLRFSAPPRLIDQFYREFQSRLAPFLLYGSGDFHHLSALWIRRVAQPLIVVSFDNHPDWDIRPPKWCCGGWINRALELPHVRRVSIWGCGNFECWWPRQLFGNRRAERAGRLEVHPWA
;
A
#
# COMPACT_ATOMS: atom_id res chain seq x y z
N MET A 1 -25.71 -3.76 -9.68
CA MET A 1 -25.14 -2.56 -9.02
C MET A 1 -23.74 -2.94 -8.57
N ILE A 2 -22.69 -2.26 -9.03
CA ILE A 2 -21.31 -2.55 -8.58
C ILE A 2 -21.18 -2.10 -7.13
N ALA A 3 -20.70 -2.97 -6.24
CA ALA A 3 -20.50 -2.61 -4.85
C ALA A 3 -19.53 -1.42 -4.72
N ARG A 4 -19.89 -0.43 -3.89
CA ARG A 4 -19.05 0.74 -3.63
C ARG A 4 -17.89 0.46 -2.67
N ALA A 5 -18.04 -0.59 -1.85
CA ALA A 5 -17.08 -1.04 -0.88
C ALA A 5 -17.00 -2.58 -0.87
N LEU A 6 -15.82 -3.12 -0.57
CA LEU A 6 -15.56 -4.56 -0.50
C LEU A 6 -14.57 -4.88 0.62
N HIS A 7 -14.75 -6.02 1.28
CA HIS A 7 -13.74 -6.63 2.15
C HIS A 7 -13.03 -7.79 1.43
N LEU A 8 -11.72 -7.66 1.19
CA LEU A 8 -10.87 -8.75 0.69
C LEU A 8 -10.15 -9.41 1.87
N ASN A 9 -10.63 -10.59 2.26
CA ASN A 9 -10.15 -11.28 3.44
C ASN A 9 -8.86 -12.07 3.15
N LEU A 10 -7.75 -11.63 3.74
CA LEU A 10 -6.43 -12.25 3.58
C LEU A 10 -6.00 -13.09 4.79
N ASP A 11 -6.52 -12.81 5.98
CA ASP A 11 -6.02 -13.42 7.22
C ASP A 11 -7.02 -13.41 8.39
N ASP A 12 -8.31 -13.22 8.14
CA ASP A 12 -9.36 -13.15 9.16
C ASP A 12 -9.16 -12.06 10.23
N ALA A 13 -8.37 -11.02 9.96
CA ALA A 13 -8.07 -9.93 10.91
C ALA A 13 -9.32 -9.20 11.45
N TRP A 14 -10.45 -9.33 10.76
CA TRP A 14 -11.70 -8.63 11.06
C TRP A 14 -12.89 -9.55 11.31
N ARG A 15 -12.66 -10.80 11.74
CA ARG A 15 -13.69 -11.84 11.87
C ARG A 15 -14.93 -11.42 12.68
N ASP A 16 -14.75 -10.62 13.72
CA ASP A 16 -15.83 -10.21 14.63
C ASP A 16 -16.36 -8.79 14.36
N GLN A 17 -16.03 -8.19 13.21
CA GLN A 17 -16.40 -6.83 12.84
C GLN A 17 -17.41 -6.85 11.68
N PRO A 18 -18.72 -6.71 11.94
CA PRO A 18 -19.73 -6.77 10.90
C PRO A 18 -19.79 -5.44 10.13
N PHE A 19 -18.91 -5.27 9.15
CA PHE A 19 -18.91 -4.07 8.31
C PHE A 19 -20.09 -3.99 7.33
N GLY A 20 -20.89 -5.07 7.20
CA GLY A 20 -21.92 -5.16 6.18
C GLY A 20 -21.38 -5.11 4.74
N LEU A 21 -20.08 -5.36 4.57
CA LEU A 21 -19.41 -5.34 3.26
C LEU A 21 -19.47 -6.73 2.61
N PRO A 22 -19.67 -6.82 1.29
CA PRO A 22 -19.45 -8.08 0.59
C PRO A 22 -18.01 -8.54 0.79
N VAL A 23 -17.84 -9.84 1.06
CA VAL A 23 -16.53 -10.44 1.35
C VAL A 23 -16.05 -11.24 0.16
N VAL A 24 -14.80 -11.00 -0.24
CA VAL A 24 -14.06 -11.88 -1.15
C VAL A 24 -12.99 -12.60 -0.33
N ASP A 25 -13.05 -13.92 -0.34
CA ASP A 25 -12.04 -14.76 0.31
C ASP A 25 -10.78 -14.85 -0.55
N ALA A 26 -9.63 -14.53 0.06
CA ALA A 26 -8.30 -14.64 -0.52
C ALA A 26 -7.29 -15.19 0.50
N ARG A 27 -7.75 -15.92 1.52
CA ARG A 27 -6.91 -16.39 2.64
C ARG A 27 -5.76 -17.30 2.22
N GLU A 28 -5.93 -18.05 1.13
CA GLU A 28 -4.86 -18.87 0.54
C GLU A 28 -3.65 -18.06 0.09
N TRP A 29 -3.85 -16.78 -0.26
CA TRP A 29 -2.79 -15.84 -0.61
C TRP A 29 -2.11 -15.21 0.60
N GLY A 30 -2.79 -15.15 1.75
CA GLY A 30 -2.34 -14.46 2.96
C GLY A 30 -0.91 -14.81 3.39
N PRO A 31 -0.59 -16.09 3.67
CA PRO A 31 0.76 -16.48 4.10
C PRO A 31 1.86 -16.11 3.11
N GLN A 32 1.55 -16.10 1.81
CA GLN A 32 2.52 -15.87 0.75
C GLN A 32 2.77 -14.37 0.49
N LEU A 33 1.82 -13.52 0.87
CA LEU A 33 1.88 -12.08 0.68
C LEU A 33 2.25 -11.31 1.96
N ARG A 34 2.27 -11.95 3.13
CA ARG A 34 2.47 -11.27 4.42
C ARG A 34 3.84 -10.57 4.48
N PHE A 35 3.85 -9.29 4.84
CA PHE A 35 5.00 -8.37 4.91
C PHE A 35 5.71 -8.06 3.60
N SER A 36 5.92 -9.06 2.75
CA SER A 36 6.64 -8.94 1.48
C SER A 36 6.37 -10.13 0.57
N ALA A 37 6.58 -9.95 -0.73
CA ALA A 37 6.43 -11.01 -1.73
C ALA A 37 7.33 -10.78 -2.95
N PRO A 38 7.67 -11.83 -3.72
CA PRO A 38 8.35 -11.65 -4.99
C PRO A 38 7.41 -11.00 -6.04
N PRO A 39 7.94 -10.19 -6.99
CA PRO A 39 7.12 -9.50 -8.00
C PRO A 39 6.18 -10.43 -8.78
N ARG A 40 6.62 -11.65 -9.10
CA ARG A 40 5.81 -12.65 -9.80
C ARG A 40 4.52 -12.98 -9.03
N LEU A 41 4.61 -13.15 -7.72
CA LEU A 41 3.46 -13.50 -6.89
C LEU A 41 2.50 -12.30 -6.77
N ILE A 42 3.04 -11.09 -6.61
CA ILE A 42 2.27 -9.85 -6.63
C ILE A 42 1.47 -9.68 -7.92
N ASP A 43 2.10 -9.92 -9.07
CA ASP A 43 1.44 -9.79 -10.37
C ASP A 43 0.40 -10.90 -10.61
N GLN A 44 0.62 -12.12 -10.11
CA GLN A 44 -0.37 -13.20 -10.15
C GLN A 44 -1.60 -12.83 -9.32
N PHE A 45 -1.40 -12.42 -8.07
CA PHE A 45 -2.46 -11.98 -7.19
C PHE A 45 -3.25 -10.79 -7.79
N TYR A 46 -2.56 -9.80 -8.35
CA TYR A 46 -3.21 -8.67 -9.01
C TYR A 46 -4.14 -9.10 -10.14
N ARG A 47 -3.68 -9.99 -11.02
CA ARG A 47 -4.48 -10.47 -12.17
C ARG A 47 -5.75 -11.17 -11.72
N GLU A 48 -5.68 -11.92 -10.63
CA GLU A 48 -6.81 -12.66 -10.09
C GLU A 48 -7.89 -11.74 -9.49
N PHE A 49 -7.48 -10.69 -8.78
CA PHE A 49 -8.43 -9.89 -8.00
C PHE A 49 -8.82 -8.56 -8.65
N GLN A 50 -8.00 -7.95 -9.52
CA GLN A 50 -8.21 -6.55 -9.97
C GLN A 50 -9.61 -6.22 -10.50
N SER A 51 -10.30 -7.16 -11.16
CA SER A 51 -11.62 -6.98 -11.75
C SER A 51 -12.79 -7.17 -10.75
N ARG A 52 -12.50 -7.70 -9.56
CA ARG A 52 -13.49 -8.09 -8.54
C ARG A 52 -13.67 -7.03 -7.46
N LEU A 53 -12.77 -6.04 -7.41
CA LEU A 53 -12.64 -5.13 -6.28
C LEU A 53 -13.49 -3.86 -6.45
N ALA A 54 -14.00 -3.34 -5.34
CA ALA A 54 -14.69 -2.06 -5.29
C ALA A 54 -13.69 -0.88 -5.24
N PRO A 55 -14.14 0.38 -5.43
CA PRO A 55 -13.31 1.57 -5.20
C PRO A 55 -12.85 1.71 -3.75
N PHE A 56 -13.75 1.47 -2.78
CA PHE A 56 -13.37 1.38 -1.37
C PHE A 56 -13.03 -0.08 -1.04
N LEU A 57 -11.82 -0.32 -0.55
CA LEU A 57 -11.33 -1.66 -0.26
C LEU A 57 -10.81 -1.73 1.16
N LEU A 58 -11.37 -2.64 1.95
CA LEU A 58 -10.80 -3.08 3.22
C LEU A 58 -10.13 -4.43 2.98
N TYR A 59 -8.91 -4.64 3.47
CA TYR A 59 -8.21 -5.90 3.25
C TYR A 59 -7.16 -6.21 4.30
N GLY A 60 -7.16 -7.45 4.78
CA GLY A 60 -6.16 -8.02 5.69
C GLY A 60 -5.88 -7.22 6.98
N SER A 61 -4.89 -7.66 7.73
CA SER A 61 -4.21 -6.88 8.77
C SER A 61 -3.18 -5.90 8.18
N GLY A 62 -2.54 -5.12 9.07
CA GLY A 62 -1.49 -4.16 8.69
C GLY A 62 -0.30 -4.77 7.95
N ASP A 63 -0.06 -6.08 8.06
CA ASP A 63 1.04 -6.78 7.39
C ASP A 63 0.90 -6.83 5.86
N PHE A 64 -0.25 -6.42 5.32
CA PHE A 64 -0.56 -6.41 3.90
C PHE A 64 -0.57 -5.01 3.28
N HIS A 65 -0.27 -3.95 4.04
CA HIS A 65 -0.45 -2.58 3.56
C HIS A 65 0.36 -2.26 2.29
N HIS A 66 1.46 -2.98 2.02
CA HIS A 66 2.24 -2.83 0.79
C HIS A 66 1.45 -3.11 -0.50
N LEU A 67 0.34 -3.86 -0.40
CA LEU A 67 -0.59 -4.07 -1.51
C LEU A 67 -1.31 -2.77 -1.92
N SER A 68 -1.22 -1.68 -1.14
CA SER A 68 -1.72 -0.35 -1.53
C SER A 68 -1.17 0.08 -2.89
N ALA A 69 0.15 -0.06 -3.09
CA ALA A 69 0.78 0.23 -4.38
C ALA A 69 0.23 -0.62 -5.53
N LEU A 70 -0.15 -1.87 -5.23
CA LEU A 70 -0.75 -2.77 -6.20
C LEU A 70 -2.13 -2.26 -6.62
N TRP A 71 -2.96 -1.81 -5.68
CA TRP A 71 -4.31 -1.36 -5.96
C TRP A 71 -4.38 -0.01 -6.68
N ILE A 72 -3.41 0.87 -6.44
CA ILE A 72 -3.30 2.15 -7.15
C ILE A 72 -3.18 1.95 -8.67
N ARG A 73 -2.62 0.82 -9.14
CA ARG A 73 -2.52 0.48 -10.58
C ARG A 73 -3.87 0.48 -11.30
N ARG A 74 -4.98 0.32 -10.58
CA ARG A 74 -6.35 0.31 -11.13
C ARG A 74 -6.83 1.70 -11.54
N VAL A 75 -6.19 2.76 -11.04
CA VAL A 75 -6.56 4.14 -11.37
C VAL A 75 -5.76 4.59 -12.58
N ALA A 76 -6.43 4.71 -13.74
CA ALA A 76 -5.76 5.08 -14.99
C ALA A 76 -5.50 6.59 -15.11
N GLN A 77 -6.24 7.41 -14.35
CA GLN A 77 -6.16 8.86 -14.40
C GLN A 77 -4.99 9.39 -13.55
N PRO A 78 -4.44 10.57 -13.87
CA PRO A 78 -3.45 11.19 -13.02
C PRO A 78 -3.98 11.45 -11.60
N LEU A 79 -3.21 11.07 -10.59
CA LEU A 79 -3.64 11.12 -9.19
C LEU A 79 -2.55 11.59 -8.23
N ILE A 80 -2.99 11.99 -7.04
CA ILE A 80 -2.16 12.22 -5.85
C ILE A 80 -2.54 11.15 -4.82
N VAL A 81 -1.55 10.49 -4.25
CA VAL A 81 -1.76 9.54 -3.14
C VAL A 81 -1.59 10.30 -1.84
N VAL A 82 -2.57 10.19 -0.95
CA VAL A 82 -2.47 10.64 0.45
C VAL A 82 -2.48 9.39 1.31
N SER A 83 -1.39 9.17 2.03
CA SER A 83 -1.23 8.05 2.96
C SER A 83 -1.26 8.60 4.38
N PHE A 84 -2.09 7.98 5.22
CA PHE A 84 -2.09 8.20 6.67
C PHE A 84 -1.44 6.98 7.29
N ASP A 85 -0.20 7.13 7.73
CA ASP A 85 0.58 6.02 8.24
C ASP A 85 1.62 6.51 9.24
N ASN A 86 1.88 5.70 10.26
CA ASN A 86 2.94 5.94 11.22
C ASN A 86 4.34 5.70 10.61
N HIS A 87 4.40 5.00 9.48
CA HIS A 87 5.63 4.70 8.73
C HIS A 87 5.67 5.47 7.40
N PRO A 88 6.84 5.97 6.97
CA PRO A 88 6.97 6.65 5.68
C PRO A 88 7.07 5.67 4.49
N ASP A 89 7.28 4.36 4.72
CA ASP A 89 7.32 3.29 3.72
C ASP A 89 8.09 3.60 2.41
N TRP A 90 9.14 4.39 2.56
CA TRP A 90 9.95 4.97 1.49
C TRP A 90 11.31 4.28 1.32
N ASP A 91 11.55 3.15 1.99
CA ASP A 91 12.84 2.46 1.99
C ASP A 91 13.17 1.95 0.57
N ILE A 92 14.35 2.30 0.08
CA ILE A 92 14.84 1.93 -1.26
C ILE A 92 15.53 0.57 -1.30
N ARG A 93 15.77 -0.05 -0.14
CA ARG A 93 16.45 -1.34 -0.03
C ARG A 93 15.53 -2.51 -0.38
N PRO A 94 16.08 -3.67 -0.76
CA PRO A 94 15.27 -4.88 -0.98
C PRO A 94 14.61 -5.35 0.33
N PRO A 95 13.50 -6.11 0.25
CA PRO A 95 12.86 -6.60 -0.98
C PRO A 95 12.00 -5.55 -1.70
N LYS A 96 11.79 -5.71 -3.02
CA LYS A 96 11.07 -4.72 -3.86
C LYS A 96 9.59 -4.57 -3.45
N TRP A 97 8.89 -5.65 -3.15
CA TRP A 97 7.51 -5.58 -2.69
C TRP A 97 7.49 -5.93 -1.21
N CYS A 98 7.46 -4.90 -0.37
CA CYS A 98 7.41 -5.03 1.08
C CYS A 98 6.71 -3.82 1.69
N CYS A 99 6.28 -3.97 2.94
CA CYS A 99 5.67 -2.93 3.77
C CYS A 99 6.52 -1.64 3.76
N GLY A 100 7.76 -1.68 4.23
CA GLY A 100 8.60 -0.48 4.34
C GLY A 100 9.01 0.23 3.04
N GLY A 101 8.61 -0.27 1.87
CA GLY A 101 9.03 0.28 0.57
C GLY A 101 7.89 0.48 -0.44
N TRP A 102 6.62 0.37 -0.05
CA TRP A 102 5.51 0.39 -1.01
C TRP A 102 5.28 1.75 -1.65
N ILE A 103 5.64 2.85 -0.98
CA ILE A 103 5.53 4.21 -1.55
C ILE A 103 6.38 4.32 -2.82
N ASN A 104 7.53 3.66 -2.84
CA ASN A 104 8.38 3.59 -4.03
C ASN A 104 7.70 2.87 -5.19
N ARG A 105 6.92 1.83 -4.91
CA ARG A 105 6.13 1.10 -5.93
C ARG A 105 4.99 1.96 -6.47
N ALA A 106 4.35 2.78 -5.64
CA ALA A 106 3.36 3.75 -6.10
C ALA A 106 3.98 4.83 -6.99
N LEU A 107 5.15 5.36 -6.62
CA LEU A 107 5.87 6.39 -7.38
C LEU A 107 6.44 5.90 -8.73
N GLU A 108 6.64 4.58 -8.88
CA GLU A 108 6.98 3.95 -10.16
C GLU A 108 5.85 4.07 -11.20
N LEU A 109 4.60 4.33 -10.79
CA LEU A 109 3.48 4.48 -11.69
C LEU A 109 3.48 5.87 -12.34
N PRO A 110 3.42 5.97 -13.69
CA PRO A 110 3.59 7.25 -14.38
C PRO A 110 2.43 8.24 -14.16
N HIS A 111 1.24 7.74 -13.81
CA HIS A 111 0.07 8.56 -13.50
C HIS A 111 0.07 9.08 -12.05
N VAL A 112 0.93 8.56 -11.17
CA VAL A 112 1.08 9.06 -9.79
C VAL A 112 1.98 10.28 -9.80
N ARG A 113 1.36 11.46 -9.70
CA ARG A 113 2.07 12.75 -9.76
C ARG A 113 2.87 13.00 -8.49
N ARG A 114 2.27 12.69 -7.35
CA ARG A 114 2.84 12.92 -6.02
C ARG A 114 2.25 11.97 -5.00
N VAL A 115 3.03 11.66 -3.97
CA VAL A 115 2.61 10.96 -2.76
C VAL A 115 2.87 11.87 -1.56
N SER A 116 1.88 12.02 -0.68
CA SER A 116 1.96 12.79 0.56
C SER A 116 1.64 11.88 1.73
N ILE A 117 2.56 11.73 2.66
CA ILE A 117 2.43 10.86 3.83
C ILE A 117 2.23 11.72 5.06
N TRP A 118 1.23 11.38 5.88
CA TRP A 118 0.82 12.14 7.04
C TRP A 118 0.77 11.26 8.29
N GLY A 119 1.31 11.78 9.39
CA GLY A 119 1.26 11.11 10.69
C GLY A 119 2.43 10.15 10.93
N CYS A 120 3.56 10.33 10.24
CA CYS A 120 4.72 9.49 10.48
C CYS A 120 5.29 9.71 11.88
N GLY A 121 5.68 8.61 12.52
CA GLY A 121 6.41 8.64 13.78
C GLY A 121 7.77 9.31 13.58
N ASN A 122 8.05 10.31 14.41
CA ASN A 122 9.26 11.12 14.28
C ASN A 122 10.53 10.27 14.12
N PHE A 123 10.73 9.24 14.94
CA PHE A 123 11.96 8.41 14.98
C PHE A 123 12.34 7.72 13.65
N GLU A 124 11.41 7.57 12.69
CA GLU A 124 11.69 6.99 11.38
C GLU A 124 12.12 8.01 10.34
N CYS A 125 11.76 9.27 10.57
CA CYS A 125 12.10 10.40 9.73
C CYS A 125 13.42 11.08 10.13
N TRP A 126 13.98 10.74 11.30
CA TRP A 126 15.27 11.28 11.76
C TRP A 126 16.46 10.40 11.40
N TRP A 127 17.65 10.99 11.52
CA TRP A 127 18.91 10.27 11.42
C TRP A 127 18.98 9.13 12.46
N PRO A 128 19.43 7.91 12.11
CA PRO A 128 19.94 7.49 10.80
C PRO A 128 18.89 6.85 9.87
N ARG A 129 17.65 6.62 10.32
CA ARG A 129 16.65 5.84 9.55
C ARG A 129 16.23 6.49 8.23
N GLN A 130 16.38 7.81 8.15
CA GLN A 130 16.13 8.60 6.95
C GLN A 130 17.16 8.38 5.81
N LEU A 131 18.25 7.65 6.06
CA LEU A 131 19.33 7.39 5.09
C LEU A 131 18.85 6.69 3.83
N PHE A 132 17.97 5.72 4.01
CA PHE A 132 17.49 4.85 2.95
C PHE A 132 16.11 5.26 2.43
N GLY A 133 15.60 6.42 2.87
CA GLY A 133 14.41 7.02 2.29
C GLY A 133 14.63 7.47 0.85
N ASN A 134 13.55 7.58 0.07
CA ASN A 134 13.62 7.99 -1.33
C ASN A 134 13.88 9.51 -1.49
N ARG A 135 15.11 9.92 -1.18
CA ARG A 135 15.57 11.33 -1.27
C ARG A 135 15.51 11.90 -2.66
N ARG A 136 15.51 11.04 -3.68
CA ARG A 136 15.35 11.46 -5.07
C ARG A 136 13.93 11.95 -5.33
N ALA A 137 12.92 11.22 -4.87
CA ALA A 137 11.52 11.60 -5.03
C ALA A 137 11.18 12.86 -4.22
N GLU A 138 11.71 13.00 -3.01
CA GLU A 138 11.55 14.21 -2.20
C GLU A 138 12.13 15.44 -2.90
N ARG A 139 13.38 15.38 -3.36
CA ARG A 139 14.02 16.49 -4.09
C ARG A 139 13.31 16.84 -5.40
N ALA A 140 12.64 15.87 -6.02
CA ALA A 140 11.83 16.09 -7.21
C ALA A 140 10.42 16.63 -6.91
N GLY A 141 10.05 16.86 -5.64
CA GLY A 141 8.72 17.30 -5.23
C GLY A 141 7.63 16.24 -5.45
N ARG A 142 8.02 14.97 -5.65
CA ARG A 142 7.09 13.85 -5.89
C ARG A 142 6.73 13.10 -4.61
N LEU A 143 7.51 13.26 -3.55
CA LEU A 143 7.25 12.66 -2.24
C LEU A 143 7.32 13.74 -1.17
N GLU A 144 6.31 13.78 -0.31
CA GLU A 144 6.33 14.58 0.90
C GLU A 144 5.98 13.74 2.11
N VAL A 145 6.68 13.98 3.20
CA VAL A 145 6.47 13.31 4.48
C VAL A 145 6.21 14.38 5.53
N HIS A 146 5.07 14.25 6.21
CA HIS A 146 4.58 15.16 7.24
C HIS A 146 4.49 14.37 8.56
N PRO A 147 5.58 14.30 9.35
CA PRO A 147 5.60 13.64 10.65
C PRO A 147 4.69 14.35 11.67
N TRP A 148 4.40 13.67 12.78
CA TRP A 148 3.78 14.34 13.93
C TRP A 148 4.65 15.48 14.44
N ALA A 149 4.01 16.62 14.76
CA ALA A 149 4.66 17.79 15.35
C ALA A 149 5.24 17.49 16.74
#